data_AF-G2LEP7-F1
#
_entry.id   AF-G2LEP7-F1
#
_cell.length_a   1.000
_cell.length_b   1.000
_cell.length_c   1.000
_cell.angle_alpha   90.00
_cell.angle_beta   90.00
_cell.angle_gamma   90.00
#
_symmetry.space_group_name_H-M   'P 1'
#
loop_
_entity.id
_entity.type
_entity.pdbx_description
1 polymer ?
#
loop_
_entity_poly.entity_id
_entity_poly.type
_entity_poly.pdbx_seq_one_letter_code
_entity_poly.pdbx_strand_id
1 'polypeptide(L)'
;MLWILKVIIHALFRVVFTLEYRGVENVPLTGAVILAGNHPSYLDPVLISLPIRRRIRFVAWDKLFTIPLLGPLIRFFGAFPVDTTRRDQQAFAQALQVLREGEALGIFPEAGLSKEARMNALLKSGTARLALAVPCPIVPVTIAGARAAWPRGQWLPLPRKITVKYHPPIYPPRAGDASAVEDKELAQALTEQLRQTIERRLLPALKVGAKRAELYRRPAWALRAYEYLPLGVCLLGLGLGGRSWALVLPTLAYLGYVLLDIWVLPQQRLTKVLRDLALPVWLVATYPWAVTTFVTPELHARFLGAPAWILGLMWASILFPFHWTSYPDTQRFLRGLAISYLVCWWLEVIRPEEGGQGLQVLSLSFVIAYALVIRHLHWPLVMIGSTTYLLLFGWLLPEAWTIDLLYYAVAGVAVGGYVSAVKFTAHDGRWV
;
A
#
# COMPACT_ATOMS: atom_id res chain seq x y z
N MET A 1 -9.44 -3.85 27.73
CA MET A 1 -8.81 -2.58 27.32
C MET A 1 -7.69 -2.75 26.28
N LEU A 2 -6.60 -3.49 26.55
CA LEU A 2 -5.46 -3.65 25.61
C LEU A 2 -5.88 -4.19 24.22
N TRP A 3 -6.80 -5.16 24.18
CA TRP A 3 -7.31 -5.72 22.93
C TRP A 3 -8.06 -4.69 22.07
N ILE A 4 -8.94 -3.88 22.66
CA ILE A 4 -9.66 -2.81 21.96
C ILE A 4 -8.68 -1.81 21.37
N LEU A 5 -7.67 -1.41 22.15
CA LEU A 5 -6.63 -0.49 21.67
C LEU A 5 -5.82 -1.11 20.51
N LYS A 6 -5.46 -2.40 20.59
CA LYS A 6 -4.83 -3.11 19.45
C LYS A 6 -5.71 -3.10 18.22
N VAL A 7 -7.02 -3.31 18.34
CA VAL A 7 -7.96 -3.28 17.21
C VAL A 7 -8.01 -1.88 16.59
N ILE A 8 -8.10 -0.82 17.40
CA ILE A 8 -8.10 0.56 16.93
C ILE A 8 -6.79 0.91 16.23
N ILE A 9 -5.64 0.58 16.83
CA ILE A 9 -4.32 0.82 16.24
C ILE A 9 -4.17 0.00 14.95
N HIS A 10 -4.62 -1.26 14.92
CA HIS A 10 -4.57 -2.08 13.72
C HIS A 10 -5.40 -1.48 12.59
N ALA A 11 -6.61 -0.98 12.90
CA ALA A 11 -7.44 -0.28 11.93
C ALA A 11 -6.74 0.97 11.41
N LEU A 12 -6.19 1.81 12.29
CA LEU A 12 -5.44 3.01 11.90
C LEU A 12 -4.21 2.68 11.05
N PHE A 13 -3.43 1.67 11.44
CA PHE A 13 -2.28 1.24 10.67
C PHE A 13 -2.68 0.64 9.32
N ARG A 14 -3.85 0.01 9.20
CA ARG A 14 -4.37 -0.47 7.91
C ARG A 14 -4.87 0.65 7.02
N VAL A 15 -5.26 1.80 7.59
CA VAL A 15 -5.49 3.01 6.81
C VAL A 15 -4.15 3.54 6.29
N VAL A 16 -3.13 3.64 7.14
CA VAL A 16 -1.84 4.25 6.72
C VAL A 16 -0.98 3.30 5.88
N PHE A 17 -0.99 2.00 6.12
CA PHE A 17 -0.06 1.01 5.56
C PHE A 17 -0.76 -0.23 5.00
N THR A 18 -0.21 -0.82 3.95
CA THR A 18 -0.67 -2.14 3.49
C THR A 18 0.01 -3.21 4.36
N LEU A 19 -0.67 -3.64 5.42
CA LEU A 19 -0.16 -4.66 6.33
C LEU A 19 -0.46 -6.06 5.83
N GLU A 20 0.57 -6.89 5.72
CA GLU A 20 0.44 -8.31 5.42
C GLU A 20 1.10 -9.14 6.52
N TYR A 21 0.32 -10.03 7.13
CA TYR A 21 0.78 -10.95 8.17
C TYR A 21 0.79 -12.37 7.63
N ARG A 22 1.87 -13.12 7.87
CA ARG A 22 2.01 -14.51 7.44
C ARG A 22 2.56 -15.37 8.57
N GLY A 23 2.02 -16.58 8.75
CA GLY A 23 2.55 -17.52 9.74
C GLY A 23 2.19 -17.19 11.18
N VAL A 24 1.18 -16.35 11.43
CA VAL A 24 0.77 -15.95 12.80
C VAL A 24 0.45 -17.17 13.66
N GLU A 25 -0.06 -18.23 13.03
CA GLU A 25 -0.33 -19.55 13.60
C GLU A 25 0.91 -20.25 14.17
N ASN A 26 2.13 -19.87 13.77
CA ASN A 26 3.37 -20.41 14.34
C ASN A 26 3.66 -19.88 15.75
N VAL A 27 2.92 -18.86 16.21
CA VAL A 27 3.09 -18.29 17.56
C VAL A 27 2.28 -19.11 18.56
N PRO A 28 2.91 -19.77 19.55
CA PRO A 28 2.22 -20.49 20.61
C PRO A 28 1.22 -19.59 21.36
N LEU A 29 -0.01 -20.09 21.53
CA LEU A 29 -1.10 -19.36 22.19
C LEU A 29 -0.84 -19.17 23.69
N THR A 30 -0.14 -20.11 24.32
CA THR A 30 0.19 -20.14 25.75
C THR A 30 1.65 -20.59 25.96
N GLY A 31 2.14 -20.46 27.19
CA GLY A 31 3.50 -20.86 27.56
C GLY A 31 4.59 -19.88 27.11
N ALA A 32 5.80 -20.08 27.61
CA ALA A 32 6.95 -19.24 27.30
C ALA A 32 7.27 -19.27 25.79
N VAL A 33 7.51 -18.12 25.18
CA VAL A 33 7.96 -18.03 23.78
C VAL A 33 8.78 -16.76 23.59
N ILE A 34 9.83 -16.85 22.78
CA ILE A 34 10.61 -15.69 22.34
C ILE A 34 10.30 -15.36 20.88
N LEU A 35 9.73 -14.18 20.62
CA LEU A 35 9.57 -13.62 19.28
C LEU A 35 10.83 -12.81 18.95
N ALA A 36 11.65 -13.34 18.04
CA ALA A 36 12.94 -12.76 17.69
C ALA A 36 12.95 -12.27 16.24
N GLY A 37 13.05 -10.96 16.02
CA GLY A 37 12.96 -10.39 14.67
C GLY A 37 14.06 -9.40 14.29
N ASN A 38 14.14 -9.08 13.01
CA ASN A 38 14.94 -7.93 12.58
C ASN A 38 14.28 -6.61 13.01
N HIS A 39 15.05 -5.53 13.09
CA HIS A 39 14.61 -4.25 13.66
C HIS A 39 14.74 -3.05 12.69
N PRO A 40 14.02 -3.01 11.56
CA PRO A 40 14.12 -1.93 10.58
C PRO A 40 13.51 -0.58 10.99
N SER A 41 12.58 -0.52 11.96
CA SER A 41 11.82 0.69 12.32
C SER A 41 11.36 0.74 13.78
N TYR A 42 11.04 1.93 14.30
CA TYR A 42 10.41 2.07 15.63
C TYR A 42 8.99 1.47 15.68
N LEU A 43 8.38 1.19 14.52
CA LEU A 43 7.06 0.53 14.44
C LEU A 43 7.11 -0.96 14.80
N ASP A 44 8.28 -1.58 14.76
CA ASP A 44 8.42 -3.04 14.78
C ASP A 44 7.75 -3.73 15.99
N PRO A 45 7.89 -3.24 17.24
CA PRO A 45 7.22 -3.87 18.39
C PRO A 45 5.69 -3.87 18.25
N VAL A 46 5.15 -2.75 17.74
CA VAL A 46 3.71 -2.61 17.50
C VAL A 46 3.29 -3.55 16.37
N LEU A 47 3.99 -3.51 15.24
CA LEU A 47 3.70 -4.35 14.06
C LEU A 47 3.68 -5.84 14.40
N ILE A 48 4.64 -6.32 15.21
CA ILE A 48 4.68 -7.71 15.69
C ILE A 48 3.49 -8.02 16.60
N SER A 49 3.03 -7.05 17.39
CA SER A 49 2.00 -7.26 18.41
C SER A 49 0.56 -7.27 17.91
N LEU A 50 0.29 -6.59 16.80
CA LEU A 50 -1.07 -6.36 16.30
C LEU A 50 -1.85 -7.65 15.97
N PRO A 51 -1.31 -8.64 15.25
CA PRO A 51 -2.06 -9.86 14.93
C PRO A 51 -2.04 -10.90 16.07
N ILE A 52 -1.22 -10.71 17.11
CA ILE A 52 -1.03 -11.67 18.19
C ILE A 52 -2.04 -11.40 19.32
N ARG A 53 -2.82 -12.42 19.68
CA ARG A 53 -3.88 -12.34 20.71
C ARG A 53 -3.35 -12.21 22.14
N ARG A 54 -2.18 -12.77 22.43
CA ARG A 54 -1.52 -12.67 23.75
C ARG A 54 -0.70 -11.40 23.91
N ARG A 55 -0.41 -11.03 25.15
CA ARG A 55 0.51 -9.93 25.48
C ARG A 55 1.94 -10.36 25.16
N ILE A 56 2.73 -9.43 24.63
CA ILE A 56 4.15 -9.63 24.35
C ILE A 56 4.91 -8.57 25.12
N ARG A 57 5.89 -8.97 25.91
CA ARG A 57 6.75 -8.08 26.69
C ARG A 57 7.98 -7.76 25.86
N PHE A 58 8.20 -6.48 25.56
CA PHE A 58 9.35 -6.07 24.77
C PHE A 58 10.44 -5.48 25.65
N VAL A 59 11.68 -5.81 25.30
CA VAL A 59 12.84 -5.09 25.80
C VAL A 59 12.94 -3.77 25.04
N ALA A 60 12.91 -2.63 25.73
CA ALA A 60 12.94 -1.31 25.12
C ALA A 60 13.94 -0.36 25.81
N TRP A 61 14.49 0.59 25.06
CA TRP A 61 15.49 1.52 25.60
C TRP A 61 14.91 2.35 26.75
N ASP A 62 15.62 2.39 27.88
CA ASP A 62 15.23 3.08 29.11
C ASP A 62 14.78 4.54 28.90
N LYS A 63 15.45 5.30 28.03
CA LYS A 63 15.08 6.69 27.71
C LYS A 63 13.69 6.85 27.09
N LEU A 64 13.13 5.82 26.46
CA LEU A 64 11.77 5.90 25.92
C LEU A 64 10.72 5.98 27.03
N PHE A 65 11.05 5.47 28.23
CA PHE A 65 10.15 5.44 29.36
C PHE A 65 10.03 6.80 30.07
N THR A 66 10.95 7.73 29.83
CA THR A 66 10.93 9.09 30.41
C THR A 66 10.17 10.08 29.54
N ILE A 67 9.86 9.74 28.28
CA ILE A 67 9.11 10.60 27.36
C ILE A 67 7.63 10.67 27.78
N PRO A 68 7.06 11.87 28.00
CA PRO A 68 5.64 12.03 28.31
C PRO A 68 4.75 11.36 27.26
N LEU A 69 3.64 10.77 27.70
CA LEU A 69 2.69 9.98 26.90
C LEU A 69 3.26 8.66 26.33
N LEU A 70 4.45 8.67 25.72
CA LEU A 70 5.07 7.48 25.15
C LEU A 70 5.48 6.46 26.22
N GLY A 71 6.10 6.90 27.31
CA GLY A 71 6.55 6.04 28.40
C GLY A 71 5.41 5.22 29.03
N PRO A 72 4.31 5.86 29.48
CA PRO A 72 3.12 5.14 29.95
C PRO A 72 2.53 4.19 28.90
N LEU A 73 2.50 4.62 27.63
CA LEU A 73 1.96 3.83 26.53
C LEU A 73 2.75 2.54 26.31
N ILE A 74 4.08 2.60 26.20
CA ILE A 74 4.91 1.41 25.98
C ILE A 74 4.89 0.46 27.19
N ARG A 75 4.80 0.99 28.43
CA ARG A 75 4.59 0.17 29.63
C ARG A 75 3.25 -0.56 29.59
N PHE A 76 2.19 0.15 29.18
CA PHE A 76 0.86 -0.45 29.00
C PHE A 76 0.90 -1.61 27.99
N PHE A 77 1.63 -1.44 26.88
CA PHE A 77 1.85 -2.51 25.90
C PHE A 77 2.76 -3.65 26.39
N GLY A 78 3.40 -3.51 27.56
CA GLY A 78 4.19 -4.56 28.22
C GLY A 78 5.70 -4.41 28.07
N ALA A 79 6.19 -3.29 27.54
CA ALA A 79 7.62 -3.04 27.43
C ALA A 79 8.27 -2.80 28.81
N PHE A 80 9.51 -3.22 28.95
CA PHE A 80 10.35 -2.97 30.12
C PHE A 80 11.72 -2.42 29.71
N PRO A 81 12.36 -1.58 30.56
CA PRO A 81 13.56 -0.85 30.20
C PRO A 81 14.80 -1.75 30.10
N VAL A 82 15.72 -1.38 29.21
CA VAL A 82 17.10 -1.88 29.16
C VAL A 82 18.07 -0.73 28.97
N ASP A 83 19.18 -0.77 29.70
CA ASP A 83 20.34 0.06 29.43
C ASP A 83 21.11 -0.55 28.24
N THR A 84 21.11 0.16 27.12
CA THR A 84 21.81 -0.28 25.90
C THR A 84 23.31 0.03 25.92
N THR A 85 23.78 0.82 26.89
CA THR A 85 25.18 1.26 27.02
C THR A 85 26.04 0.28 27.82
N ARG A 86 25.43 -0.54 28.68
CA ARG A 86 26.12 -1.52 29.54
C ARG A 86 25.57 -2.92 29.32
N ARG A 87 26.30 -3.95 29.78
CA ARG A 87 25.74 -5.30 29.93
C ARG A 87 24.71 -5.26 31.07
N ASP A 88 23.47 -5.00 30.70
CA ASP A 88 22.37 -4.90 31.65
C ASP A 88 21.92 -6.30 32.12
N GLN A 89 22.50 -6.73 33.25
CA GLN A 89 22.12 -8.00 33.89
C GLN A 89 20.68 -7.96 34.42
N GLN A 90 20.14 -6.78 34.75
CA GLN A 90 18.78 -6.65 35.26
C GLN A 90 17.76 -6.91 34.15
N ALA A 91 17.96 -6.35 32.96
CA ALA A 91 17.10 -6.64 31.81
C ALA A 91 17.12 -8.12 31.40
N PHE A 92 18.28 -8.79 31.51
CA PHE A 92 18.37 -10.23 31.27
C PHE A 92 17.61 -11.05 32.33
N ALA A 93 17.75 -10.69 33.61
CA ALA A 93 17.02 -11.33 34.70
C ALA A 93 15.50 -11.12 34.58
N GLN A 94 15.06 -9.92 34.19
CA GLN A 94 13.66 -9.62 33.95
C GLN A 94 13.10 -10.39 32.75
N ALA A 95 13.89 -10.52 31.67
CA ALA A 95 13.51 -11.35 30.52
C ALA A 95 13.37 -12.83 30.91
N LEU A 96 14.25 -13.37 31.76
CA LEU A 96 14.10 -14.72 32.31
C LEU A 96 12.83 -14.86 33.15
N GLN A 97 12.51 -13.87 33.98
CA GLN A 97 11.31 -13.87 34.80
C GLN A 97 10.04 -13.93 33.92
N VAL A 98 9.95 -13.06 32.90
CA VAL A 98 8.85 -13.06 31.92
C VAL A 98 8.66 -14.45 31.29
N LEU A 99 9.76 -15.11 30.91
CA LEU A 99 9.69 -16.44 30.32
C LEU A 99 9.29 -17.52 31.34
N ARG A 100 9.78 -17.45 32.58
CA ARG A 100 9.40 -18.37 33.67
C ARG A 100 7.94 -18.25 34.07
N GLU A 101 7.37 -17.05 33.96
CA GLU A 101 5.94 -16.78 34.14
C GLU A 101 5.09 -17.29 32.95
N GLY A 102 5.72 -17.86 31.92
CA GLY A 102 5.04 -18.39 30.75
C GLY A 102 4.52 -17.31 29.78
N GLU A 103 5.02 -16.07 29.90
CA GLU A 103 4.66 -14.97 29.00
C GLU A 103 5.46 -15.01 27.67
N ALA A 104 5.02 -14.22 26.69
CA ALA A 104 5.74 -14.05 25.43
C ALA A 104 6.72 -12.88 25.54
N LEU A 105 7.97 -13.10 25.16
CA LEU A 105 9.02 -12.09 25.12
C LEU A 105 9.30 -11.67 23.67
N GLY A 106 9.25 -10.38 23.38
CA GLY A 106 9.69 -9.81 22.11
C GLY A 106 11.12 -9.26 22.23
N ILE A 107 12.02 -9.72 21.36
CA ILE A 107 13.43 -9.30 21.37
C ILE A 107 13.96 -9.06 19.96
N PHE A 108 14.83 -8.06 19.83
CA PHE A 108 15.52 -7.76 18.58
C PHE A 108 17.02 -8.07 18.75
N PRO A 109 17.53 -9.22 18.26
CA PRO A 109 18.91 -9.64 18.47
C PRO A 109 19.96 -8.69 17.86
N GLU A 110 19.57 -7.77 16.98
CA GLU A 110 20.43 -6.72 16.42
C GLU A 110 20.88 -5.66 17.45
N ALA A 111 20.20 -5.61 18.61
CA ALA A 111 20.46 -4.67 19.72
C ALA A 111 20.46 -3.18 19.34
N GLY A 112 19.74 -2.85 18.28
CA GLY A 112 19.55 -1.53 17.72
C GLY A 112 18.81 -1.65 16.39
N LEU A 113 18.31 -0.53 15.86
CA LEU A 113 17.69 -0.57 14.55
C LEU A 113 18.71 -0.93 13.46
N SER A 114 18.27 -1.67 12.45
CA SER A 114 19.08 -2.03 11.29
C SER A 114 19.64 -0.78 10.61
N LYS A 115 20.96 -0.75 10.39
CA LYS A 115 21.62 0.42 9.77
C LYS A 115 21.29 0.51 8.28
N GLU A 116 21.23 -0.64 7.62
CA GLU A 116 20.97 -0.78 6.19
C GLU A 116 19.59 -1.40 5.93
N ALA A 117 19.30 -1.69 4.66
CA ALA A 117 18.13 -2.48 4.28
C ALA A 117 18.22 -3.93 4.76
N ARG A 118 19.40 -4.40 5.15
CA ARG A 118 19.69 -5.76 5.65
C ARG A 118 19.75 -5.76 7.18
N MET A 119 19.63 -6.96 7.75
CA MET A 119 19.88 -7.21 9.17
C MET A 119 21.35 -6.85 9.50
N ASN A 120 21.61 -6.33 10.69
CA ASN A 120 22.97 -6.07 11.16
C ASN A 120 23.80 -7.38 11.18
N ALA A 121 25.06 -7.30 10.75
CA ALA A 121 25.93 -8.47 10.55
C ALA A 121 26.18 -9.29 11.83
N LEU A 122 26.16 -8.63 13.00
CA LEU A 122 26.39 -9.28 14.29
C LEU A 122 25.11 -9.26 15.12
N LEU A 123 24.61 -10.45 15.45
CA LEU A 123 23.52 -10.65 16.38
C LEU A 123 24.07 -10.91 17.79
N LYS A 124 23.43 -10.32 18.81
CA LYS A 124 23.74 -10.64 20.20
C LYS A 124 23.17 -12.02 20.55
N SER A 125 23.94 -12.81 21.29
CA SER A 125 23.56 -14.16 21.74
C SER A 125 22.51 -14.19 22.86
N GLY A 126 22.08 -13.03 23.37
CA GLY A 126 21.14 -12.94 24.49
C GLY A 126 19.84 -13.72 24.27
N THR A 127 19.29 -13.66 23.06
CA THR A 127 18.09 -14.42 22.64
C THR A 127 18.26 -15.93 22.82
N ALA A 128 19.38 -16.47 22.31
CA ALA A 128 19.65 -17.91 22.40
C ALA A 128 19.95 -18.34 23.85
N ARG A 129 20.68 -17.52 24.60
CA ARG A 129 20.95 -17.76 26.03
C ARG A 129 19.68 -17.79 26.87
N LEU A 130 18.70 -16.92 26.59
CA LEU A 130 17.39 -16.94 27.25
C LEU A 130 16.62 -18.22 26.93
N ALA A 131 16.62 -18.65 25.66
CA ALA A 131 15.94 -19.87 25.22
C ALA A 131 16.55 -21.14 25.82
N LEU A 132 17.87 -21.19 26.00
CA LEU A 132 18.55 -22.31 26.66
C LEU A 132 18.27 -22.33 28.17
N ALA A 133 18.32 -21.17 28.83
CA ALA A 133 18.09 -21.06 30.27
C ALA A 133 16.63 -21.32 30.68
N VAL A 134 15.67 -20.98 29.82
CA VAL A 134 14.26 -21.34 29.95
C VAL A 134 13.88 -22.04 28.65
N PRO A 135 13.94 -23.40 28.59
CA PRO A 135 13.70 -24.18 27.38
C PRO A 135 12.36 -23.87 26.72
N CYS A 136 12.36 -22.87 25.83
CA CYS A 136 11.16 -22.33 25.20
C CYS A 136 11.41 -22.08 23.70
N PRO A 137 10.38 -22.18 22.86
CA PRO A 137 10.51 -21.94 21.43
C PRO A 137 10.94 -20.49 21.14
N ILE A 138 11.84 -20.34 20.17
CA ILE A 138 12.14 -19.07 19.52
C ILE A 138 11.35 -19.04 18.21
N VAL A 139 10.44 -18.08 18.05
CA VAL A 139 9.73 -17.82 16.78
C VAL A 139 10.46 -16.71 16.04
N PRO A 140 11.18 -17.01 14.94
CA PRO A 140 11.82 -15.98 14.13
C PRO A 140 10.76 -15.10 13.46
N VAL A 141 11.02 -13.80 13.36
CA VAL A 141 10.14 -12.83 12.70
C VAL A 141 10.90 -12.02 11.67
N THR A 142 10.42 -12.01 10.42
CA THR A 142 10.93 -11.12 9.38
C THR A 142 9.96 -9.97 9.16
N ILE A 143 10.46 -8.74 9.31
CA ILE A 143 9.78 -7.49 8.99
C ILE A 143 10.41 -6.91 7.73
N ALA A 144 9.62 -6.73 6.68
CA ALA A 144 10.02 -6.10 5.44
C ALA A 144 9.15 -4.87 5.14
N GLY A 145 9.76 -3.81 4.58
CA GLY A 145 9.06 -2.59 4.17
C GLY A 145 8.89 -1.52 5.26
N ALA A 146 8.99 -1.87 6.55
CA ALA A 146 8.80 -0.93 7.66
C ALA A 146 9.79 0.25 7.65
N ARG A 147 11.06 0.04 7.28
CA ARG A 147 12.04 1.14 7.10
C ARG A 147 11.63 2.13 6.01
N ALA A 148 11.10 1.63 4.90
CA ALA A 148 10.64 2.47 3.79
C ALA A 148 9.31 3.17 4.13
N ALA A 149 8.52 2.56 5.02
CA ALA A 149 7.29 3.13 5.54
C ALA A 149 7.57 4.26 6.53
N TRP A 150 8.55 4.13 7.42
CA TRP A 150 8.96 5.23 8.30
C TRP A 150 10.48 5.28 8.47
N PRO A 151 11.19 5.96 7.55
CA PRO A 151 12.62 6.18 7.63
C PRO A 151 13.02 7.02 8.85
N ARG A 152 14.23 6.79 9.37
CA ARG A 152 14.81 7.63 10.42
C ARG A 152 14.87 9.09 9.97
N GLY A 153 14.48 10.00 10.87
CA GLY A 153 14.48 11.44 10.62
C GLY A 153 13.23 11.96 9.89
N GLN A 154 12.32 11.08 9.45
CA GLN A 154 11.06 11.51 8.85
C GLN A 154 9.99 11.75 9.92
N TRP A 155 9.35 12.92 9.88
CA TRP A 155 8.32 13.32 10.84
C TRP A 155 7.05 12.44 10.75
N LEU A 156 6.58 12.11 9.54
CA LEU A 156 5.37 11.30 9.30
C LEU A 156 5.69 10.02 8.51
N PRO A 157 4.98 8.90 8.81
CA PRO A 157 5.09 7.69 8.02
C PRO A 157 4.54 7.87 6.60
N LEU A 158 5.11 7.12 5.67
CA LEU A 158 4.70 6.99 4.29
C LEU A 158 3.83 5.75 4.09
N PRO A 159 2.79 5.83 3.23
CA PRO A 159 1.95 4.71 2.88
C PRO A 159 2.72 3.68 2.07
N ARG A 160 3.12 2.60 2.73
CA ARG A 160 3.89 1.53 2.13
C ARG A 160 3.35 0.19 2.57
N LYS A 161 3.66 -0.82 1.76
CA LYS A 161 3.44 -2.20 2.13
C LYS A 161 4.45 -2.62 3.20
N ILE A 162 3.95 -3.20 4.28
CA ILE A 162 4.72 -3.78 5.36
C ILE A 162 4.30 -5.24 5.47
N THR A 163 5.28 -6.15 5.38
CA THR A 163 5.03 -7.57 5.56
C THR A 163 5.74 -8.04 6.82
N VAL A 164 4.97 -8.65 7.73
CA VAL A 164 5.47 -9.30 8.95
C VAL A 164 5.23 -10.78 8.81
N LYS A 165 6.32 -11.55 8.77
CA LYS A 165 6.27 -13.01 8.66
C LYS A 165 6.80 -13.64 9.94
N TYR A 166 5.98 -14.46 10.57
CA TYR A 166 6.36 -15.33 11.68
C TYR A 166 6.73 -16.70 11.09
N HIS A 167 7.95 -17.15 11.36
CA HIS A 167 8.46 -18.42 10.84
C HIS A 167 8.17 -19.57 11.81
N PRO A 168 8.32 -20.84 11.38
CA PRO A 168 8.21 -21.97 12.28
C PRO A 168 9.13 -21.82 13.50
N PRO A 169 8.68 -22.23 14.71
CA PRO A 169 9.47 -22.12 15.92
C PRO A 169 10.73 -22.99 15.85
N ILE A 170 11.84 -22.43 16.33
CA ILE A 170 13.09 -23.12 16.62
C ILE A 170 13.04 -23.54 18.08
N TYR A 171 13.18 -24.83 18.34
CA TYR A 171 13.22 -25.36 19.70
C TYR A 171 14.68 -25.51 20.13
N PRO A 172 15.09 -24.90 21.26
CA PRO A 172 16.42 -25.14 21.80
C PRO A 172 16.53 -26.62 22.22
N PRO A 173 17.70 -27.25 22.02
CA PRO A 173 17.93 -28.58 22.58
C PRO A 173 17.77 -28.53 24.10
N ARG A 174 17.22 -29.60 24.69
CA ARG A 174 17.14 -29.72 26.16
C ARG A 174 18.58 -29.81 26.68
N ALA A 175 18.93 -28.92 27.62
CA ALA A 175 20.16 -29.05 28.37
C ALA A 175 20.15 -30.41 29.11
N GLY A 176 21.04 -31.32 28.70
CA GLY A 176 21.61 -32.31 29.62
C GLY A 176 22.69 -31.62 30.47
N ASP A 177 23.43 -32.37 31.28
CA ASP A 177 24.55 -31.87 32.10
C ASP A 177 25.74 -31.34 31.25
N ALA A 178 25.47 -30.34 30.42
CA ALA A 178 26.38 -29.78 29.44
C ALA A 178 27.33 -28.77 30.10
N SER A 179 28.56 -28.72 29.61
CA SER A 179 29.58 -27.80 30.09
C SER A 179 29.31 -26.35 29.63
N ALA A 180 29.91 -25.37 30.32
CA ALA A 180 29.78 -23.95 29.96
C ALA A 180 30.31 -23.61 28.55
N VAL A 181 31.20 -24.44 27.98
CA VAL A 181 31.70 -24.31 26.61
C VAL A 181 30.62 -24.75 25.61
N GLU A 182 29.98 -25.89 25.88
CA GLU A 182 28.87 -26.41 25.05
C GLU A 182 27.69 -25.44 25.01
N ASP A 183 27.34 -24.82 26.14
CA ASP A 183 26.28 -23.80 26.20
C ASP A 183 26.56 -22.58 25.30
N LYS A 184 27.82 -22.17 25.20
CA LYS A 184 28.23 -21.05 24.35
C LYS A 184 28.14 -21.41 22.88
N GLU A 185 28.58 -22.60 22.51
CA GLU A 185 28.51 -23.11 21.13
C GLU A 185 27.06 -23.32 20.69
N LEU A 186 26.22 -23.90 21.56
CA LEU A 186 24.78 -24.03 21.35
C LEU A 186 24.12 -22.67 21.15
N ALA A 187 24.45 -21.68 21.99
CA ALA A 187 23.91 -20.33 21.85
C ALA A 187 24.32 -19.67 20.52
N GLN A 188 25.56 -19.91 20.07
CA GLN A 188 26.03 -19.42 18.77
C GLN A 188 25.30 -20.11 17.60
N ALA A 189 25.16 -21.43 17.64
CA ALA A 189 24.45 -22.20 16.63
C ALA A 189 22.98 -21.78 16.50
N LEU A 190 22.28 -21.62 17.63
CA LEU A 190 20.90 -21.12 17.65
C LEU A 190 20.78 -19.69 17.12
N THR A 191 21.74 -18.81 17.45
CA THR A 191 21.78 -17.44 16.95
C THR A 191 21.97 -17.41 15.43
N GLU A 192 22.82 -18.28 14.91
CA GLU A 192 23.08 -18.41 13.47
C GLU A 192 21.87 -18.99 12.72
N GLN A 193 21.23 -20.03 13.25
CA GLN A 193 20.00 -20.59 12.70
C GLN A 193 18.87 -19.54 12.64
N LEU A 194 18.73 -18.74 13.72
CA LEU A 194 17.81 -17.62 13.79
C LEU A 194 18.09 -16.59 12.68
N ARG A 195 19.36 -16.19 12.52
CA ARG A 195 19.81 -15.25 11.49
C ARG A 195 19.44 -15.74 10.09
N GLN A 196 19.82 -16.97 9.76
CA GLN A 196 19.56 -17.58 8.45
C GLN A 196 18.06 -17.64 8.14
N THR A 197 17.24 -17.97 9.13
CA THR A 197 15.78 -18.05 8.98
C THR A 197 15.18 -16.68 8.64
N ILE A 198 15.62 -15.62 9.32
CA ILE A 198 15.16 -14.25 9.07
C ILE A 198 15.65 -13.77 7.69
N GLU A 199 16.93 -13.97 7.36
CA GLU A 199 17.54 -13.48 6.13
C GLU A 199 16.98 -14.15 4.87
N ARG A 200 16.70 -15.46 4.92
CA ARG A 200 16.20 -16.24 3.78
C ARG A 200 14.95 -15.64 3.14
N ARG A 201 14.11 -14.95 3.92
CA ARG A 201 12.92 -14.25 3.42
C ARG A 201 13.08 -12.74 3.33
N LEU A 202 13.96 -12.14 4.11
CA LEU A 202 14.25 -10.71 4.05
C LEU A 202 14.89 -10.33 2.70
N LEU A 203 15.93 -11.05 2.25
CA LEU A 203 16.70 -10.68 1.06
C LEU A 203 15.87 -10.71 -0.24
N PRO A 204 15.04 -11.72 -0.54
CA PRO A 204 14.19 -11.70 -1.74
C PRO A 204 13.21 -10.52 -1.74
N ALA A 205 12.61 -10.21 -0.59
CA ALA A 205 11.67 -9.09 -0.47
C ALA A 205 12.36 -7.74 -0.77
N LEU A 206 13.58 -7.56 -0.27
CA LEU A 206 14.39 -6.38 -0.55
C LEU A 206 14.78 -6.27 -2.03
N LYS A 207 15.21 -7.38 -2.66
CA LYS A 207 15.56 -7.40 -4.09
C LYS A 207 14.39 -7.02 -4.99
N VAL A 208 13.20 -7.57 -4.70
CA VAL A 208 11.97 -7.22 -5.45
C VAL A 208 11.63 -5.74 -5.27
N GLY A 209 11.73 -5.22 -4.05
CA GLY A 209 11.51 -3.80 -3.75
C GLY A 209 12.50 -2.89 -4.48
N ALA A 210 13.79 -3.22 -4.46
CA ALA A 210 14.85 -2.47 -5.10
C ALA A 210 14.71 -2.47 -6.63
N LYS A 211 14.46 -3.63 -7.25
CA LYS A 211 14.25 -3.73 -8.71
C LYS A 211 13.06 -2.90 -9.17
N ARG A 212 11.94 -2.94 -8.43
CA ARG A 212 10.78 -2.08 -8.70
C ARG A 212 11.14 -0.60 -8.57
N ALA A 213 11.82 -0.21 -7.49
CA ALA A 213 12.23 1.17 -7.27
C ALA A 213 13.18 1.69 -8.36
N GLU A 214 14.08 0.85 -8.87
CA GLU A 214 14.99 1.20 -9.96
C GLU A 214 14.25 1.39 -11.29
N LEU A 215 13.35 0.48 -11.65
CA LEU A 215 12.46 0.63 -12.80
C LEU A 215 11.71 1.96 -12.73
N TYR A 216 11.20 2.33 -11.55
CA TYR A 216 10.52 3.61 -11.34
C TYR A 216 11.44 4.82 -11.29
N ARG A 217 12.77 4.71 -11.33
CA ARG A 217 13.65 5.88 -11.45
C ARG A 217 13.90 6.26 -12.90
N ARG A 218 13.72 5.33 -13.84
CA ARG A 218 13.97 5.55 -15.26
C ARG A 218 12.86 6.42 -15.88
N PRO A 219 13.18 7.36 -16.78
CA PRO A 219 12.18 8.04 -17.61
C PRO A 219 11.44 7.01 -18.47
N ALA A 220 10.16 7.25 -18.77
CA ALA A 220 9.53 6.53 -19.88
C ALA A 220 10.18 7.04 -21.16
N TRP A 221 10.70 6.13 -21.98
CA TRP A 221 11.45 6.48 -23.19
C TRP A 221 10.56 6.92 -24.36
N ALA A 222 9.23 6.75 -24.23
CA ALA A 222 8.24 7.12 -25.23
C ALA A 222 6.89 7.49 -24.58
N LEU A 223 5.98 7.99 -25.42
CA LEU A 223 4.56 8.12 -25.10
C LEU A 223 3.93 6.73 -24.90
N ARG A 224 3.13 6.61 -23.85
CA ARG A 224 2.35 5.41 -23.55
C ARG A 224 1.12 5.38 -24.45
N ALA A 225 0.65 4.19 -24.83
CA ALA A 225 -0.47 4.06 -25.79
C ALA A 225 -1.71 4.90 -25.43
N TYR A 226 -2.09 4.97 -24.15
CA TYR A 226 -3.23 5.77 -23.71
C TYR A 226 -2.94 7.29 -23.64
N GLU A 227 -1.67 7.72 -23.67
CA GLU A 227 -1.30 9.14 -23.73
C GLU A 227 -1.57 9.74 -25.12
N TYR A 228 -1.84 8.91 -26.14
CA TYR A 228 -2.30 9.39 -27.44
C TYR A 228 -3.79 9.73 -27.47
N LEU A 229 -4.55 9.35 -26.45
CA LEU A 229 -6.01 9.54 -26.40
C LEU A 229 -6.40 11.02 -26.60
N PRO A 230 -5.81 12.00 -25.88
CA PRO A 230 -6.12 13.42 -26.09
C PRO A 230 -5.98 13.89 -27.53
N LEU A 231 -4.89 13.48 -28.19
CA LEU A 231 -4.63 13.84 -29.59
C LEU A 231 -5.68 13.23 -30.52
N GLY A 232 -5.99 11.94 -30.34
CA GLY A 232 -6.99 11.24 -31.15
C GLY A 232 -8.37 11.89 -31.05
N VAL A 233 -8.82 12.20 -29.83
CA VAL A 233 -10.10 12.89 -29.58
C VAL A 233 -10.10 14.27 -30.24
N CYS A 234 -9.02 15.04 -30.10
CA CYS A 234 -8.92 16.37 -30.71
C CYS A 234 -8.99 16.32 -32.24
N LEU A 235 -8.24 15.41 -32.88
CA LEU A 235 -8.21 15.26 -34.34
C LEU A 235 -9.56 14.83 -34.89
N LEU A 236 -10.23 13.90 -34.22
CA LEU A 236 -11.57 13.48 -34.59
C LEU A 236 -12.57 14.64 -34.53
N GLY A 237 -12.49 15.48 -33.50
CA GLY A 237 -13.38 16.63 -33.29
C GLY A 237 -13.21 17.72 -34.34
N LEU A 238 -11.97 17.96 -34.75
CA LEU A 238 -11.66 18.82 -35.89
C LEU A 238 -12.23 18.24 -37.19
N GLY A 239 -12.07 16.94 -37.41
CA GLY A 239 -12.54 16.25 -38.62
C GLY A 239 -14.06 16.24 -38.80
N LEU A 240 -14.81 16.26 -37.70
CA LEU A 240 -16.28 16.30 -37.71
C LEU A 240 -16.86 17.72 -37.73
N GLY A 241 -16.04 18.75 -37.95
CA GLY A 241 -16.49 20.13 -38.15
C GLY A 241 -16.84 20.90 -36.86
N GLY A 242 -16.51 20.36 -35.68
CA GLY A 242 -16.74 21.04 -34.42
C GLY A 242 -15.80 22.24 -34.20
N ARG A 243 -16.31 23.34 -33.60
CA ARG A 243 -15.52 24.53 -33.24
C ARG A 243 -14.64 24.23 -32.00
N SER A 244 -13.45 23.71 -32.28
CA SER A 244 -12.68 22.83 -31.39
C SER A 244 -11.49 23.50 -30.67
N TRP A 245 -11.40 24.82 -30.65
CA TRP A 245 -10.35 25.53 -29.88
C TRP A 245 -10.34 25.15 -28.39
N ALA A 246 -11.51 24.81 -27.83
CA ALA A 246 -11.65 24.31 -26.46
C ALA A 246 -11.03 22.91 -26.24
N LEU A 247 -10.82 22.11 -27.29
CA LEU A 247 -10.12 20.81 -27.24
C LEU A 247 -8.66 20.94 -27.67
N VAL A 248 -8.35 21.82 -28.63
CA VAL A 248 -7.01 22.00 -29.19
C VAL A 248 -6.03 22.50 -28.13
N LEU A 249 -6.34 23.59 -27.43
CA LEU A 249 -5.41 24.17 -26.46
C LEU A 249 -5.08 23.23 -25.29
N PRO A 250 -6.06 22.57 -24.63
CA PRO A 250 -5.76 21.58 -23.60
C PRO A 250 -4.97 20.39 -24.11
N THR A 251 -5.22 19.95 -25.35
CA THR A 251 -4.49 18.83 -25.98
C THR A 251 -3.04 19.21 -26.26
N LEU A 252 -2.78 20.39 -26.82
CA LEU A 252 -1.43 20.89 -27.04
C LEU A 252 -0.67 21.09 -25.72
N ALA A 253 -1.33 21.64 -24.70
CA ALA A 253 -0.75 21.79 -23.37
C ALA A 253 -0.40 20.42 -22.74
N TYR A 254 -1.30 19.45 -22.86
CA TYR A 254 -1.08 18.08 -22.40
C TYR A 254 0.12 17.42 -23.11
N LEU A 255 0.16 17.47 -24.44
CA LEU A 255 1.25 16.87 -25.23
C LEU A 255 2.58 17.57 -24.96
N GLY A 256 2.59 18.91 -24.90
CA GLY A 256 3.77 19.69 -24.55
C GLY A 256 4.30 19.32 -23.18
N TYR A 257 3.43 19.16 -22.18
CA TYR A 257 3.82 18.69 -20.86
C TYR A 257 4.39 17.27 -20.87
N VAL A 258 3.76 16.32 -21.57
CA VAL A 258 4.26 14.94 -21.65
C VAL A 258 5.63 14.87 -22.34
N LEU A 259 5.85 15.66 -23.40
CA LEU A 259 7.15 15.75 -24.07
C LEU A 259 8.22 16.37 -23.16
N LEU A 260 7.88 17.43 -22.42
CA LEU A 260 8.77 18.01 -21.40
C LEU A 260 9.11 17.00 -20.30
N ASP A 261 8.14 16.21 -19.85
CA ASP A 261 8.38 15.13 -18.87
C ASP A 261 9.38 14.10 -19.39
N ILE A 262 9.24 13.67 -20.65
CA ILE A 262 10.11 12.66 -21.26
C ILE A 262 11.53 13.20 -21.46
N TRP A 263 11.69 14.42 -21.96
CA TRP A 263 12.98 14.92 -22.46
C TRP A 263 13.70 15.91 -21.54
N VAL A 264 12.99 16.60 -20.66
CA VAL A 264 13.54 17.76 -19.92
C VAL A 264 13.46 17.59 -18.41
N LEU A 265 12.32 17.12 -17.88
CA LEU A 265 12.09 17.15 -16.43
C LEU A 265 12.86 16.07 -15.67
N PRO A 266 13.42 16.38 -14.49
CA PRO A 266 14.07 15.39 -13.65
C PRO A 266 13.04 14.40 -13.12
N GLN A 267 13.34 13.11 -13.25
CA GLN A 267 12.41 12.01 -12.98
C GLN A 267 12.24 11.69 -11.49
N GLN A 268 11.65 12.64 -10.77
CA GLN A 268 11.37 12.55 -9.34
C GLN A 268 9.95 12.03 -9.05
N ARG A 269 9.62 11.81 -7.76
CA ARG A 269 8.30 11.31 -7.35
C ARG A 269 7.17 12.24 -7.80
N LEU A 270 7.37 13.55 -7.64
CA LEU A 270 6.37 14.55 -8.01
C LEU A 270 6.13 14.56 -9.53
N THR A 271 7.20 14.60 -10.32
CA THR A 271 7.16 14.54 -11.79
C THR A 271 6.31 13.36 -12.29
N LYS A 272 6.49 12.18 -11.70
CA LYS A 272 5.72 10.98 -12.04
C LYS A 272 4.25 11.06 -11.66
N VAL A 273 3.97 11.61 -10.47
CA VAL A 273 2.59 11.86 -10.03
C VAL A 273 1.90 12.82 -11.00
N LEU A 274 2.57 13.89 -11.39
CA LEU A 274 2.04 14.87 -12.36
C LEU A 274 1.82 14.23 -13.74
N ARG A 275 2.77 13.42 -14.24
CA ARG A 275 2.67 12.73 -15.53
C ARG A 275 1.46 11.82 -15.59
N ASP A 276 1.25 11.07 -14.52
CA ASP A 276 0.14 10.15 -14.42
C ASP A 276 -1.22 10.86 -14.21
N LEU A 277 -1.24 12.01 -13.53
CA LEU A 277 -2.43 12.84 -13.37
C LEU A 277 -2.81 13.59 -14.64
N ALA A 278 -1.87 13.82 -15.56
CA ALA A 278 -2.10 14.62 -16.75
C ALA A 278 -3.27 14.09 -17.60
N LEU A 279 -3.38 12.77 -17.79
CA LEU A 279 -4.49 12.22 -18.58
C LEU A 279 -5.83 12.38 -17.84
N PRO A 280 -6.00 11.93 -16.59
CA PRO A 280 -7.23 12.16 -15.84
C PRO A 280 -7.63 13.64 -15.78
N VAL A 281 -6.68 14.55 -15.55
CA VAL A 281 -6.93 16.00 -15.54
C VAL A 281 -7.39 16.49 -16.91
N TRP A 282 -6.74 16.04 -17.99
CA TRP A 282 -7.18 16.38 -19.34
C TRP A 282 -8.59 15.86 -19.63
N LEU A 283 -8.91 14.62 -19.23
CA LEU A 283 -10.26 14.06 -19.37
C LEU A 283 -11.29 14.92 -18.62
N VAL A 284 -11.00 15.28 -17.36
CA VAL A 284 -11.87 16.15 -16.55
C VAL A 284 -12.08 17.49 -17.23
N ALA A 285 -10.98 18.14 -17.62
CA ALA A 285 -11.00 19.48 -18.18
C ALA A 285 -11.76 19.49 -19.50
N THR A 286 -11.48 18.55 -20.39
CA THR A 286 -12.01 18.59 -21.76
C THR A 286 -13.36 17.94 -21.94
N TYR A 287 -13.81 17.10 -21.00
CA TYR A 287 -15.03 16.31 -21.17
C TYR A 287 -16.28 17.14 -21.52
N PRO A 288 -16.60 18.27 -20.84
CA PRO A 288 -17.78 19.05 -21.17
C PRO A 288 -17.78 19.51 -22.64
N TRP A 289 -16.60 19.86 -23.18
CA TRP A 289 -16.44 20.31 -24.55
C TRP A 289 -16.31 19.17 -25.56
N ALA A 290 -15.76 18.03 -25.15
CA ALA A 290 -15.80 16.83 -25.97
C ALA A 290 -17.27 16.45 -26.24
N VAL A 291 -18.10 16.43 -25.20
CA VAL A 291 -19.53 16.16 -25.35
C VAL A 291 -20.21 17.19 -26.27
N THR A 292 -19.97 18.49 -26.16
CA THR A 292 -20.60 19.48 -27.08
C THR A 292 -20.09 19.43 -28.51
N THR A 293 -18.86 18.98 -28.71
CA THR A 293 -18.24 18.90 -30.05
C THR A 293 -18.77 17.70 -30.82
N PHE A 294 -19.12 16.62 -30.12
CA PHE A 294 -19.53 15.34 -30.72
C PHE A 294 -21.00 14.98 -30.50
N VAL A 295 -21.68 15.66 -29.59
CA VAL A 295 -23.06 15.34 -29.15
C VAL A 295 -23.90 16.62 -29.10
N THR A 296 -25.22 16.49 -29.21
CA THR A 296 -26.14 17.62 -29.33
C THR A 296 -26.13 18.51 -28.06
N PRO A 297 -26.42 19.83 -28.18
CA PRO A 297 -26.42 20.76 -27.06
C PRO A 297 -27.31 20.35 -25.87
N GLU A 298 -28.38 19.62 -26.12
CA GLU A 298 -29.31 19.10 -25.09
C GLU A 298 -28.62 18.11 -24.15
N LEU A 299 -27.67 17.33 -24.69
CA LEU A 299 -26.96 16.29 -23.96
C LEU A 299 -25.90 16.86 -23.00
N HIS A 300 -25.27 17.96 -23.42
CA HIS A 300 -24.36 18.74 -22.58
C HIS A 300 -25.07 19.35 -21.37
N ALA A 301 -26.29 19.87 -21.57
CA ALA A 301 -27.10 20.42 -20.49
C ALA A 301 -27.47 19.37 -19.43
N ARG A 302 -27.73 18.11 -19.85
CA ARG A 302 -28.02 16.99 -18.93
C ARG A 302 -26.84 16.61 -18.03
N PHE A 303 -25.60 16.68 -18.52
CA PHE A 303 -24.41 16.39 -17.71
C PHE A 303 -24.11 17.50 -16.69
N LEU A 304 -24.20 18.76 -17.11
CA LEU A 304 -23.98 19.93 -16.24
C LEU A 304 -25.12 20.17 -15.22
N GLY A 305 -26.25 19.47 -15.36
CA GLY A 305 -27.36 19.53 -14.42
C GLY A 305 -27.03 18.99 -13.02
N ALA A 306 -25.96 18.19 -12.87
CA ALA A 306 -25.51 17.74 -11.57
C ALA A 306 -24.81 18.89 -10.79
N PRO A 307 -25.14 19.10 -9.50
CA PRO A 307 -24.45 20.07 -8.65
C PRO A 307 -22.93 19.92 -8.71
N ALA A 308 -22.20 21.05 -8.80
CA ALA A 308 -20.74 21.05 -8.96
C ALA A 308 -19.99 20.25 -7.87
N TRP A 309 -20.51 20.22 -6.64
CA TRP A 309 -19.93 19.45 -5.54
C TRP A 309 -20.06 17.92 -5.75
N ILE A 310 -21.12 17.46 -6.41
CA ILE A 310 -21.30 16.05 -6.78
C ILE A 310 -20.22 15.68 -7.79
N LEU A 311 -20.11 16.44 -8.89
CA LEU A 311 -19.04 16.22 -9.88
C LEU A 311 -17.64 16.22 -9.23
N GLY A 312 -17.39 17.12 -8.27
CA GLY A 312 -16.17 17.11 -7.47
C GLY A 312 -15.93 15.81 -6.70
N LEU A 313 -16.96 15.21 -6.08
CA LEU A 313 -16.87 13.91 -5.40
C LEU A 313 -16.64 12.74 -6.37
N MET A 314 -17.26 12.79 -7.55
CA MET A 314 -17.00 11.81 -8.62
C MET A 314 -15.53 11.82 -8.99
N TRP A 315 -14.98 13.00 -9.26
CA TRP A 315 -13.58 13.16 -9.64
C TRP A 315 -12.64 12.79 -8.51
N ALA A 316 -12.96 13.16 -7.27
CA ALA A 316 -12.22 12.67 -6.11
C ALA A 316 -12.21 11.14 -6.08
N SER A 317 -13.33 10.47 -6.35
CA SER A 317 -13.43 9.01 -6.36
C SER A 317 -12.65 8.34 -7.51
N ILE A 318 -12.54 8.99 -8.67
CA ILE A 318 -11.74 8.52 -9.81
C ILE A 318 -10.24 8.76 -9.59
N LEU A 319 -9.87 9.87 -8.97
CA LEU A 319 -8.48 10.28 -8.77
C LEU A 319 -7.88 9.73 -7.47
N PHE A 320 -8.68 9.43 -6.46
CA PHE A 320 -8.20 8.92 -5.17
C PHE A 320 -7.47 7.56 -5.24
N PRO A 321 -7.91 6.55 -6.04
CA PRO A 321 -7.22 5.27 -6.17
C PRO A 321 -5.76 5.43 -6.59
N PHE A 322 -5.48 6.44 -7.41
CA PHE A 322 -4.20 6.72 -8.03
C PHE A 322 -3.01 6.81 -7.04
N HIS A 323 -3.23 7.40 -5.86
CA HIS A 323 -2.15 7.80 -4.96
C HIS A 323 -1.55 6.64 -4.16
N TRP A 324 -2.26 5.52 -4.06
CA TRP A 324 -1.99 4.49 -3.05
C TRP A 324 -1.78 3.09 -3.63
N THR A 325 -1.59 2.99 -4.95
CA THR A 325 -1.31 1.72 -5.62
C THR A 325 0.16 1.60 -6.04
N SER A 326 0.57 0.42 -6.50
CA SER A 326 1.88 0.26 -7.13
C SER A 326 1.85 0.86 -8.53
N TYR A 327 2.97 1.40 -9.02
CA TYR A 327 3.00 2.02 -10.34
C TYR A 327 2.44 1.13 -11.48
N PRO A 328 2.73 -0.17 -11.59
CA PRO A 328 2.08 -1.07 -12.56
C PRO A 328 0.55 -1.06 -12.47
N ASP A 329 0.02 -1.08 -11.24
CA ASP A 329 -1.42 -1.02 -11.01
C ASP A 329 -1.95 0.38 -11.36
N THR A 330 -1.21 1.44 -11.07
CA THR A 330 -1.54 2.78 -11.54
C THR A 330 -1.62 2.85 -13.08
N GLN A 331 -0.66 2.28 -13.81
CA GLN A 331 -0.69 2.27 -15.28
C GLN A 331 -1.89 1.48 -15.82
N ARG A 332 -2.22 0.35 -15.20
CA ARG A 332 -3.41 -0.44 -15.56
C ARG A 332 -4.69 0.33 -15.32
N PHE A 333 -4.78 1.04 -14.20
CA PHE A 333 -5.91 1.89 -13.88
C PHE A 333 -6.09 3.01 -14.92
N LEU A 334 -5.03 3.76 -15.23
CA LEU A 334 -5.08 4.85 -16.22
C LEU A 334 -5.50 4.36 -17.60
N ARG A 335 -5.00 3.20 -18.02
CA ARG A 335 -5.45 2.55 -19.26
C ARG A 335 -6.93 2.18 -19.19
N GLY A 336 -7.38 1.61 -18.07
CA GLY A 336 -8.78 1.26 -17.88
C GLY A 336 -9.70 2.49 -17.91
N LEU A 337 -9.25 3.60 -17.33
CA LEU A 337 -9.96 4.88 -17.41
C LEU A 337 -10.04 5.41 -18.84
N ALA A 338 -8.93 5.34 -19.60
CA ALA A 338 -8.91 5.71 -21.02
C ALA A 338 -9.87 4.86 -21.86
N ILE A 339 -9.88 3.54 -21.64
CA ILE A 339 -10.82 2.62 -22.31
C ILE A 339 -12.25 2.92 -21.90
N SER A 340 -12.49 3.18 -20.61
CA SER A 340 -13.81 3.54 -20.07
C SER A 340 -14.36 4.79 -20.77
N TYR A 341 -13.52 5.81 -20.94
CA TYR A 341 -13.86 7.02 -21.68
C TYR A 341 -14.24 6.73 -23.14
N LEU A 342 -13.42 5.94 -23.85
CA LEU A 342 -13.68 5.58 -25.25
C LEU A 342 -14.95 4.76 -25.43
N VAL A 343 -15.19 3.78 -24.56
CA VAL A 343 -16.41 2.96 -24.58
C VAL A 343 -17.63 3.82 -24.28
N CYS A 344 -17.54 4.70 -23.28
CA CYS A 344 -18.62 5.64 -22.99
C CYS A 344 -18.94 6.52 -24.20
N TRP A 345 -17.91 7.11 -24.80
CA TRP A 345 -18.06 7.95 -25.99
C TRP A 345 -18.72 7.18 -27.14
N TRP A 346 -18.28 5.95 -27.42
CA TRP A 346 -18.89 5.10 -28.45
C TRP A 346 -20.37 4.78 -28.18
N LEU A 347 -20.72 4.50 -26.91
CA LEU A 347 -22.11 4.26 -26.50
C LEU A 347 -22.98 5.52 -26.67
N GLU A 348 -22.47 6.70 -26.32
CA GLU A 348 -23.19 7.97 -26.48
C GLU A 348 -23.40 8.34 -27.95
N VAL A 349 -22.44 8.02 -28.83
CA VAL A 349 -22.59 8.22 -30.29
C VAL A 349 -23.69 7.34 -30.88
N ILE A 350 -23.79 6.08 -30.43
CA ILE A 350 -24.78 5.13 -30.94
C ILE A 350 -26.16 5.37 -30.30
N ARG A 351 -26.20 5.93 -29.09
CA ARG A 351 -27.42 6.19 -28.32
C ARG A 351 -27.52 7.64 -27.85
N PRO A 352 -27.70 8.59 -28.77
CA PRO A 352 -27.71 10.02 -28.43
C PRO A 352 -28.97 10.45 -27.66
N GLU A 353 -30.09 9.71 -27.69
CA GLU A 353 -31.31 10.14 -26.98
C GLU A 353 -31.23 9.94 -25.45
N GLU A 354 -30.30 9.10 -24.99
CA GLU A 354 -30.14 8.63 -23.61
C GLU A 354 -28.86 9.16 -22.94
N GLY A 355 -28.07 9.96 -23.65
CA GLY A 355 -26.73 10.35 -23.20
C GLY A 355 -26.71 11.47 -22.14
N GLY A 356 -25.53 11.65 -21.53
CA GLY A 356 -25.23 12.72 -20.58
C GLY A 356 -24.87 12.25 -19.17
N GLN A 357 -25.03 10.97 -18.85
CA GLN A 357 -24.68 10.41 -17.52
C GLN A 357 -23.91 9.10 -17.57
N GLY A 358 -23.82 8.51 -18.77
CA GLY A 358 -23.14 7.25 -19.02
C GLY A 358 -21.69 7.25 -18.54
N LEU A 359 -20.98 8.38 -18.68
CA LEU A 359 -19.58 8.48 -18.24
C LEU A 359 -19.46 8.30 -16.73
N GLN A 360 -20.37 8.88 -15.96
CA GLN A 360 -20.32 8.84 -14.50
C GLN A 360 -20.53 7.39 -14.03
N VAL A 361 -21.56 6.73 -14.56
CA VAL A 361 -21.92 5.36 -14.21
C VAL A 361 -20.84 4.37 -14.66
N LEU A 362 -20.36 4.49 -15.90
CA LEU A 362 -19.34 3.60 -16.45
C LEU A 362 -18.03 3.75 -15.69
N SER A 363 -17.55 5.00 -15.51
CA SER A 363 -16.26 5.26 -14.86
C SER A 363 -16.26 4.80 -13.40
N LEU A 364 -17.34 5.03 -12.66
CA LEU A 364 -17.43 4.58 -11.26
C LEU A 364 -17.62 3.08 -11.13
N SER A 365 -18.39 2.46 -12.03
CA SER A 365 -18.52 0.99 -12.08
C SER A 365 -17.17 0.32 -12.38
N PHE A 366 -16.39 0.92 -13.29
CA PHE A 366 -15.00 0.53 -13.53
C PHE A 366 -14.13 0.69 -12.28
N VAL A 367 -14.16 1.86 -11.61
CA VAL A 367 -13.38 2.13 -10.39
C VAL A 367 -13.71 1.12 -9.28
N ILE A 368 -14.99 0.81 -9.10
CA ILE A 368 -15.50 -0.18 -8.13
C ILE A 368 -14.94 -1.57 -8.48
N ALA A 369 -15.16 -2.04 -9.72
CA ALA A 369 -14.67 -3.33 -10.16
C ALA A 369 -13.15 -3.45 -10.03
N TYR A 370 -12.42 -2.40 -10.42
CA TYR A 370 -10.97 -2.33 -10.30
C TYR A 370 -10.50 -2.40 -8.84
N ALA A 371 -11.15 -1.65 -7.94
CA ALA A 371 -10.81 -1.64 -6.52
C ALA A 371 -11.03 -3.02 -5.87
N LEU A 372 -12.12 -3.72 -6.22
CA LEU A 372 -12.43 -5.07 -5.72
C LEU A 372 -11.37 -6.11 -6.11
N VAL A 373 -10.83 -6.01 -7.31
CA VAL A 373 -9.85 -6.96 -7.84
C VAL A 373 -8.43 -6.65 -7.36
N ILE A 374 -7.99 -5.40 -7.50
CA ILE A 374 -6.60 -5.02 -7.20
C ILE A 374 -6.35 -4.89 -5.70
N ARG A 375 -7.37 -4.51 -4.92
CA ARG A 375 -7.32 -4.37 -3.45
C ARG A 375 -6.11 -3.56 -2.96
N HIS A 376 -5.86 -2.41 -3.60
CA HIS A 376 -4.85 -1.43 -3.17
C HIS A 376 -5.15 -0.88 -1.76
N LEU A 377 -4.22 -0.18 -1.12
CA LEU A 377 -4.31 0.18 0.31
C LEU A 377 -5.69 0.70 0.79
N HIS A 378 -6.28 1.63 0.06
CA HIS A 378 -7.56 2.25 0.41
C HIS A 378 -8.74 1.78 -0.44
N TRP A 379 -8.65 0.58 -1.02
CA TRP A 379 -9.72 0.03 -1.85
C TRP A 379 -11.11 0.04 -1.17
N PRO A 380 -11.27 -0.18 0.17
CA PRO A 380 -12.57 -0.10 0.80
C PRO A 380 -13.12 1.32 0.80
N LEU A 381 -12.26 2.33 0.98
CA LEU A 381 -12.67 3.74 0.94
C LEU A 381 -13.07 4.15 -0.47
N VAL A 382 -12.32 3.71 -1.48
CA VAL A 382 -12.67 3.90 -2.89
C VAL A 382 -14.03 3.28 -3.19
N MET A 383 -14.24 2.04 -2.75
CA MET A 383 -15.49 1.31 -2.93
C MET A 383 -16.66 2.03 -2.28
N ILE A 384 -16.53 2.38 -1.00
CA ILE A 384 -17.58 3.08 -0.25
C ILE A 384 -17.84 4.44 -0.90
N GLY A 385 -16.81 5.24 -1.17
CA GLY A 385 -16.98 6.55 -1.79
C GLY A 385 -17.66 6.49 -3.16
N SER A 386 -17.21 5.59 -4.03
CA SER A 386 -17.78 5.43 -5.39
C SER A 386 -19.20 4.86 -5.36
N THR A 387 -19.48 3.93 -4.46
CA THR A 387 -20.83 3.35 -4.29
C THR A 387 -21.79 4.37 -3.70
N THR A 388 -21.38 5.08 -2.65
CA THR A 388 -22.14 6.17 -2.04
C THR A 388 -22.43 7.25 -3.06
N TYR A 389 -21.47 7.60 -3.92
CA TYR A 389 -21.72 8.51 -5.02
C TYR A 389 -22.85 8.01 -5.92
N LEU A 390 -22.79 6.78 -6.41
CA LEU A 390 -23.81 6.24 -7.33
C LEU A 390 -25.20 6.24 -6.67
N LEU A 391 -25.27 5.87 -5.39
CA LEU A 391 -26.52 5.90 -4.64
C LEU A 391 -27.06 7.32 -4.46
N LEU A 392 -26.21 8.29 -4.09
CA LEU A 392 -26.60 9.69 -3.96
C LEU A 392 -27.01 10.31 -5.29
N PHE A 393 -26.29 9.97 -6.36
CA PHE A 393 -26.60 10.41 -7.70
C PHE A 393 -28.01 9.96 -8.11
N GLY A 394 -28.39 8.71 -7.85
CA GLY A 394 -29.74 8.22 -8.14
C GLY A 394 -30.83 8.68 -7.20
N TRP A 395 -30.47 9.02 -5.97
CA TRP A 395 -31.42 9.62 -5.05
C TRP A 395 -31.72 11.09 -5.37
N LEU A 396 -30.70 11.88 -5.73
CA LEU A 396 -30.84 13.31 -6.01
C LEU A 396 -31.36 13.61 -7.41
N LEU A 397 -31.06 12.73 -8.37
CA LEU A 397 -31.51 12.84 -9.74
C LEU A 397 -32.23 11.52 -10.11
N PRO A 398 -33.46 11.29 -9.63
CA PRO A 398 -34.17 10.04 -9.90
C PRO A 398 -34.61 9.93 -11.37
N GLU A 399 -34.99 11.04 -12.01
CA GLU A 399 -35.38 11.07 -13.43
C GLU A 399 -34.21 10.78 -14.38
N ALA A 400 -33.01 10.90 -13.86
CA ALA A 400 -31.76 10.61 -14.53
C ALA A 400 -31.46 9.09 -14.56
N TRP A 401 -32.07 8.30 -13.67
CA TRP A 401 -31.81 6.85 -13.58
C TRP A 401 -32.74 6.03 -14.48
N THR A 402 -32.23 5.66 -15.64
CA THR A 402 -32.92 4.78 -16.60
C THR A 402 -32.34 3.36 -16.57
N ILE A 403 -33.09 2.39 -17.09
CA ILE A 403 -32.61 1.01 -17.27
C ILE A 403 -31.35 0.98 -18.17
N ASP A 404 -31.20 1.96 -19.04
CA ASP A 404 -30.09 2.05 -19.98
C ASP A 404 -28.75 2.39 -19.30
N LEU A 405 -28.77 3.00 -18.11
CA LEU A 405 -27.57 3.16 -17.29
C LEU A 405 -26.95 1.81 -16.90
N LEU A 406 -27.72 0.71 -16.92
CA LEU A 406 -27.20 -0.63 -16.69
C LEU A 406 -26.17 -1.04 -17.76
N TYR A 407 -26.35 -0.63 -19.02
CA TYR A 407 -25.36 -0.92 -20.08
C TYR A 407 -24.01 -0.28 -19.76
N TYR A 408 -24.02 0.97 -19.29
CA TYR A 408 -22.82 1.68 -18.87
C TYR A 408 -22.17 1.04 -17.64
N ALA A 409 -22.98 0.61 -16.66
CA ALA A 409 -22.47 -0.09 -15.49
C ALA A 409 -21.79 -1.42 -15.86
N VAL A 410 -22.45 -2.23 -16.70
CA VAL A 410 -21.92 -3.51 -17.21
C VAL A 410 -20.65 -3.28 -18.01
N ALA A 411 -20.62 -2.27 -18.89
CA ALA A 411 -19.44 -1.91 -19.64
C ALA A 411 -18.27 -1.52 -18.72
N GLY A 412 -18.53 -0.71 -17.68
CA GLY A 412 -17.51 -0.33 -16.70
C GLY A 412 -16.93 -1.54 -15.96
N VAL A 413 -17.79 -2.47 -15.52
CA VAL A 413 -17.37 -3.73 -14.90
C VAL A 413 -16.55 -4.59 -15.87
N ALA A 414 -16.96 -4.68 -17.14
CA ALA A 414 -16.24 -5.42 -18.17
C ALA A 414 -14.84 -4.84 -18.42
N VAL A 415 -14.70 -3.51 -18.48
CA VAL A 415 -13.41 -2.84 -18.56
C VAL A 415 -12.54 -3.16 -17.33
N GLY A 416 -13.13 -3.16 -16.14
CA GLY A 416 -12.46 -3.54 -14.89
C GLY A 416 -11.92 -4.97 -14.92
N GLY A 417 -12.73 -5.91 -15.42
CA GLY A 417 -12.32 -7.29 -15.67
C GLY A 417 -11.17 -7.40 -16.67
N TYR A 418 -11.30 -6.72 -17.82
CA TYR A 418 -10.27 -6.69 -18.86
C TYR A 418 -8.92 -6.21 -18.34
N VAL A 419 -8.86 -5.04 -17.70
CA VAL A 419 -7.57 -4.50 -17.24
C VAL A 419 -6.96 -5.29 -16.08
N SER A 420 -7.79 -6.05 -15.37
CA SER A 420 -7.33 -6.98 -14.33
C SER A 420 -6.74 -8.26 -14.91
N ALA A 421 -7.32 -8.76 -16.01
CA ALA A 421 -6.83 -9.93 -16.72
C ALA A 421 -5.55 -9.62 -17.54
N VAL A 422 -5.51 -8.48 -18.23
CA VAL A 422 -4.43 -8.12 -19.16
C VAL A 422 -3.34 -7.29 -18.47
N LYS A 423 -2.19 -7.91 -18.21
CA LYS A 423 -1.13 -7.37 -17.34
C LYS A 423 -0.12 -6.45 -18.02
N PHE A 424 -0.40 -5.97 -19.24
CA PHE A 424 0.49 -5.08 -19.99
C PHE A 424 0.77 -3.75 -19.27
N THR A 425 2.05 -3.36 -19.18
CA THR A 425 2.53 -2.06 -18.66
C THR A 425 3.33 -1.35 -19.75
N ALA A 426 3.08 -0.05 -19.93
CA ALA A 426 3.71 0.71 -21.01
C ALA A 426 5.25 0.84 -20.87
N HIS A 427 5.79 0.65 -19.66
CA HIS A 427 7.23 0.68 -19.43
C HIS A 427 7.98 -0.57 -19.89
N ASP A 428 7.32 -1.73 -19.88
CA ASP A 428 8.02 -3.00 -20.12
C ASP A 428 7.94 -3.43 -21.59
N GLY A 429 7.03 -2.86 -22.39
CA GLY A 429 6.84 -3.22 -23.82
C GLY A 429 6.57 -4.70 -24.07
N ARG A 430 6.49 -5.51 -23.00
CA ARG A 430 6.37 -6.96 -23.02
C ARG A 430 4.93 -7.30 -22.66
N TRP A 431 4.29 -8.00 -23.59
CA TRP A 431 3.09 -8.77 -23.33
C TRP A 431 3.49 -9.90 -22.37
N VAL A 432 2.95 -9.89 -21.15
CA VAL A 432 3.05 -11.03 -20.23
C VAL A 432 1.66 -11.60 -20.04
#